data_AF-A0A834GVC6-F1
#
_entry.id   AF-A0A834GVC6-F1
#
_cell.length_a   1.000
_cell.length_b   1.000
_cell.length_c   1.000
_cell.angle_alpha   90.00
_cell.angle_beta   90.00
_cell.angle_gamma   90.00
#
_symmetry.space_group_name_H-M   'P 1'
#
loop_
_entity.id
_entity.type
_entity.pdbx_description
1 polymer ?
#
loop_
_entity_poly.entity_id
_entity_poly.type
_entity_poly.pdbx_seq_one_letter_code
_entity_poly.pdbx_strand_id
1 'polypeptide(L)'
;MSSEQSAQNEVAGEEDHDRDRGGAEETGLKRRLWVETKKLWHLVGPTILSRICAATFAVVTQAFAGHLGDVELASISIVNTVILGFSFGLVNISPDDWTFKELHISFGCPTGVHECECLGNDDSYFFLRSNRNMHVYSIYNTVVVNRVRVANELGAGNGKGAKFATKVSVGQSLSIGILFSLLIILFPHKIAMIFSSSHDVIQAVGKLSYLLALTILFNSVQPVLSGVAVGSGWQSWVAYINIGCYYLIGIPVGLFLGRFFNFGVKGIWGGMIFGTAVQTTILGVITILCDWEKEAQKAVLRVKHLSSPNPDDDHLMVEN
;
A
#
# COMPACT_ATOMS: atom_id res chain seq x y z
N MET A 1 -56.17 18.52 -41.40
CA MET A 1 -56.03 17.10 -41.81
C MET A 1 -54.70 16.80 -42.50
N SER A 2 -54.42 17.22 -43.75
CA SER A 2 -53.14 16.87 -44.43
C SER A 2 -51.89 17.54 -43.83
N SER A 3 -52.02 18.75 -43.27
CA SER A 3 -50.90 19.49 -42.67
C SER A 3 -50.56 19.02 -41.24
N GLU A 4 -51.54 18.58 -40.46
CA GLU A 4 -51.34 18.07 -39.09
C GLU A 4 -50.69 16.68 -39.09
N GLN A 5 -51.03 15.82 -40.06
CA GLN A 5 -50.37 14.51 -40.21
C GLN A 5 -48.91 14.64 -40.65
N SER A 6 -48.55 15.67 -41.43
CA SER A 6 -47.17 15.94 -41.81
C SER A 6 -46.33 16.39 -40.61
N ALA A 7 -46.86 17.30 -39.79
CA ALA A 7 -46.19 17.78 -38.58
C ALA A 7 -46.03 16.67 -37.52
N GLN A 8 -47.01 15.78 -37.37
CA GLN A 8 -46.90 14.63 -36.45
C GLN A 8 -45.85 13.60 -36.91
N ASN A 9 -45.68 13.40 -38.22
CA ASN A 9 -44.66 12.51 -38.75
C ASN A 9 -43.24 13.10 -38.65
N GLU A 10 -43.07 14.42 -38.77
CA GLU A 10 -41.78 15.09 -38.52
C GLU A 10 -41.38 15.00 -37.04
N VAL A 11 -42.29 15.30 -36.12
CA VAL A 11 -42.01 15.21 -34.67
C VAL A 11 -41.72 13.76 -34.24
N ALA A 12 -42.44 12.77 -34.77
CA ALA A 12 -42.17 11.36 -34.51
C ALA A 12 -40.80 10.93 -35.08
N GLY A 13 -40.42 11.42 -36.26
CA GLY A 13 -39.12 11.17 -36.87
C GLY A 13 -37.97 11.82 -36.09
N GLU A 14 -38.17 13.01 -35.53
CA GLU A 14 -37.17 13.73 -34.73
C GLU A 14 -36.99 13.07 -33.35
N GLU A 15 -38.07 12.59 -32.71
CA GLU A 15 -37.99 11.82 -31.46
C GLU A 15 -37.35 10.43 -31.63
N ASP A 16 -37.56 9.75 -32.76
CA ASP A 16 -36.90 8.46 -33.06
C ASP A 16 -35.43 8.69 -33.41
N HIS A 17 -35.11 9.73 -34.18
CA HIS A 17 -33.73 10.08 -34.52
C HIS A 17 -32.93 10.51 -33.29
N ASP A 18 -33.52 11.24 -32.33
CA ASP A 18 -32.86 11.58 -31.07
C ASP A 18 -32.73 10.39 -30.12
N ARG A 19 -33.70 9.46 -30.11
CA ARG A 19 -33.60 8.20 -29.35
C ARG A 19 -32.50 7.27 -29.87
N ASP A 20 -32.40 7.10 -31.19
CA ASP A 20 -31.35 6.30 -31.81
C ASP A 20 -29.97 6.94 -31.63
N ARG A 21 -29.88 8.28 -31.71
CA ARG A 21 -28.64 9.03 -31.45
C ARG A 21 -28.18 8.92 -30.00
N GLY A 22 -29.12 9.03 -29.05
CA GLY A 22 -28.86 8.81 -27.62
C GLY A 22 -28.43 7.38 -27.28
N GLY A 23 -29.06 6.37 -27.92
CA GLY A 23 -28.68 4.96 -27.77
C GLY A 23 -27.32 4.61 -28.37
N ALA A 24 -26.98 5.19 -29.52
CA ALA A 24 -25.66 5.06 -30.15
C ALA A 24 -24.55 5.72 -29.32
N GLU A 25 -24.81 6.89 -28.74
CA GLU A 25 -23.88 7.58 -27.86
C GLU A 25 -23.67 6.81 -26.53
N GLU A 26 -24.74 6.28 -25.94
CA GLU A 26 -24.68 5.47 -24.71
C GLU A 26 -23.91 4.16 -24.92
N THR A 27 -24.12 3.47 -26.05
CA THR A 27 -23.40 2.24 -26.39
C THR A 27 -21.91 2.50 -26.69
N GLY A 28 -21.60 3.61 -27.35
CA GLY A 28 -20.23 4.09 -27.55
C GLY A 28 -19.52 4.41 -26.23
N LEU A 29 -20.19 5.10 -25.31
CA LEU A 29 -19.67 5.41 -23.97
C LEU A 29 -19.41 4.15 -23.14
N LYS A 30 -20.37 3.21 -23.10
CA LYS A 30 -20.21 1.93 -22.38
C LYS A 30 -19.01 1.13 -22.88
N ARG A 31 -18.80 1.07 -24.19
CA ARG A 31 -17.64 0.39 -24.79
C ARG A 31 -16.32 1.08 -24.41
N ARG A 32 -16.25 2.41 -24.47
CA ARG A 32 -15.07 3.18 -24.06
C ARG A 32 -14.75 2.99 -22.57
N LEU A 33 -15.76 3.07 -21.71
CA LEU A 33 -15.64 2.81 -20.27
C LEU A 33 -15.14 1.39 -19.99
N TRP A 34 -15.64 0.38 -20.71
CA TRP A 34 -15.19 -1.00 -20.56
C TRP A 34 -13.72 -1.19 -20.95
N VAL A 35 -13.29 -0.58 -22.06
CA VAL A 35 -11.90 -0.63 -22.51
C VAL A 35 -10.96 0.01 -21.49
N GLU A 36 -11.29 1.21 -21.00
CA GLU A 36 -10.49 1.89 -19.97
C GLU A 36 -10.47 1.13 -18.65
N THR A 37 -11.61 0.56 -18.23
CA THR A 37 -11.70 -0.28 -17.03
C THR A 37 -10.82 -1.52 -17.15
N LYS A 38 -10.79 -2.17 -18.32
CA LYS A 38 -9.94 -3.34 -18.58
C LYS A 38 -8.45 -3.00 -18.52
N LYS A 39 -8.05 -1.84 -19.07
CA LYS A 39 -6.67 -1.33 -18.97
C LYS A 39 -6.30 -1.07 -17.50
N LEU A 40 -7.19 -0.44 -16.74
CA LEU A 40 -6.99 -0.15 -15.32
C LEU A 40 -6.80 -1.44 -14.50
N TRP A 41 -7.64 -2.45 -14.72
CA TRP A 41 -7.55 -3.74 -14.03
C TRP A 41 -6.22 -4.46 -14.26
N HIS A 42 -5.63 -4.34 -15.45
CA HIS A 42 -4.34 -4.93 -15.74
C HIS A 42 -3.19 -4.27 -14.94
N LEU A 43 -3.33 -2.99 -14.57
CA LEU A 43 -2.39 -2.25 -13.73
C LEU A 43 -2.63 -2.49 -12.24
N VAL A 44 -3.91 -2.44 -11.83
CA VAL A 44 -4.33 -2.48 -10.43
C VAL A 44 -4.31 -3.90 -9.88
N GLY A 45 -4.67 -4.91 -10.68
CA GLY A 45 -4.78 -6.32 -10.25
C GLY A 45 -3.52 -6.85 -9.55
N PRO A 46 -2.32 -6.72 -10.14
CA PRO A 46 -1.09 -7.16 -9.48
C PRO A 46 -0.76 -6.38 -8.20
N THR A 47 -1.16 -5.11 -8.12
CA THR A 47 -1.00 -4.30 -6.91
C THR A 47 -1.93 -4.79 -5.80
N ILE A 48 -3.20 -5.09 -6.11
CA ILE A 48 -4.16 -5.68 -5.17
C ILE A 48 -3.62 -7.02 -4.67
N LEU A 49 -3.17 -7.89 -5.57
CA LEU A 49 -2.60 -9.19 -5.20
C LEU A 49 -1.41 -9.04 -4.25
N SER A 50 -0.50 -8.10 -4.55
CA SER A 50 0.65 -7.80 -3.68
C SER A 50 0.21 -7.37 -2.27
N ARG A 51 -0.88 -6.61 -2.15
CA ARG A 51 -1.45 -6.18 -0.86
C ARG A 51 -2.12 -7.32 -0.11
N ILE A 52 -2.91 -8.13 -0.81
CA ILE A 52 -3.54 -9.33 -0.23
C ILE A 52 -2.46 -10.27 0.30
N CYS A 53 -1.41 -10.55 -0.47
CA CYS A 53 -0.30 -11.40 -0.02
C CYS A 53 0.36 -10.88 1.26
N ALA A 54 0.62 -9.56 1.35
CA ALA A 54 1.20 -8.96 2.54
C ALA A 54 0.25 -9.03 3.75
N ALA A 55 -1.04 -8.76 3.55
CA ALA A 55 -2.04 -8.84 4.60
C ALA A 55 -2.21 -10.27 5.12
N THR A 56 -2.33 -11.25 4.22
CA THR A 56 -2.43 -12.67 4.59
C THR A 56 -1.17 -13.15 5.32
N PHE A 57 0.03 -12.70 4.91
CA PHE A 57 1.27 -13.04 5.59
C PHE A 57 1.29 -12.55 7.06
N ALA A 58 0.77 -11.34 7.31
CA ALA A 58 0.60 -10.82 8.66
C ALA A 58 -0.45 -11.61 9.46
N VAL A 59 -1.60 -11.92 8.86
CA VAL A 59 -2.68 -12.70 9.49
C VAL A 59 -2.20 -14.10 9.90
N VAL A 60 -1.44 -14.79 9.03
CA VAL A 60 -0.88 -16.12 9.35
C VAL A 60 0.03 -16.06 10.58
N THR A 61 0.84 -15.01 10.70
CA THR A 61 1.74 -14.81 11.85
C THR A 61 0.94 -14.62 13.15
N GLN A 62 -0.13 -13.81 13.10
CA GLN A 62 -0.98 -13.54 14.25
C GLN A 62 -1.82 -14.77 14.65
N ALA A 63 -2.37 -15.49 13.68
CA ALA A 63 -3.11 -16.73 13.93
C ALA A 63 -2.23 -17.77 14.63
N PHE A 64 -0.95 -17.89 14.23
CA PHE A 64 -0.02 -18.78 14.90
C PHE A 64 0.30 -18.30 16.34
N ALA A 65 0.49 -17.01 16.55
CA ALA A 65 0.70 -16.46 17.89
C ALA A 65 -0.47 -16.78 18.83
N GLY A 66 -1.72 -16.70 18.33
CA GLY A 66 -2.91 -17.11 19.07
C GLY A 66 -2.94 -18.59 19.44
N HIS A 67 -2.37 -19.47 18.62
CA HIS A 67 -2.22 -20.89 18.99
C HIS A 67 -1.16 -21.15 20.07
N LEU A 68 -0.22 -20.22 20.29
CA LEU A 68 0.79 -20.34 21.34
C LEU A 68 0.27 -19.87 22.70
N GLY A 69 -0.58 -18.85 22.74
CA GLY A 69 -1.21 -18.35 23.96
C GLY A 69 -1.72 -16.91 23.85
N ASP A 70 -2.50 -16.49 24.84
CA ASP A 70 -3.11 -15.16 24.87
C ASP A 70 -2.07 -14.04 25.07
N VAL A 71 -1.01 -14.31 25.84
CA VAL A 71 0.08 -13.35 26.11
C VAL A 71 0.92 -13.11 24.86
N GLU A 72 1.20 -14.17 24.11
CA GLU A 72 1.91 -14.16 22.84
C GLU A 72 1.13 -13.36 21.78
N LEU A 73 -0.18 -13.61 21.69
CA LEU A 73 -1.07 -12.88 20.80
C LEU A 73 -1.13 -11.39 21.14
N ALA A 74 -1.32 -11.06 22.43
CA ALA A 74 -1.35 -9.66 22.90
C ALA A 74 -0.03 -8.93 22.59
N SER A 75 1.11 -9.61 22.80
CA SER A 75 2.43 -9.06 22.50
C SER A 75 2.62 -8.78 21.00
N ILE A 76 2.22 -9.71 20.13
CA ILE A 76 2.27 -9.53 18.67
C ILE A 76 1.33 -8.41 18.20
N SER A 77 0.15 -8.29 18.80
CA SER A 77 -0.80 -7.22 18.50
C SER A 77 -0.21 -5.84 18.82
N ILE A 78 0.36 -5.65 20.01
CA ILE A 78 1.03 -4.39 20.41
C ILE A 78 2.17 -4.05 19.44
N VAL A 79 2.99 -5.04 19.11
CA VAL A 79 4.07 -4.91 18.13
C VAL A 79 3.56 -4.44 16.77
N ASN A 80 2.47 -5.03 16.26
CA ASN A 80 1.88 -4.64 14.99
C ASN A 80 1.36 -3.20 15.05
N THR A 81 0.75 -2.80 16.17
CA THR A 81 0.34 -1.40 16.40
C THR A 81 1.53 -0.44 16.36
N VAL A 82 2.67 -0.81 16.95
CA VAL A 82 3.91 0.01 16.86
C VAL A 82 4.40 0.11 15.42
N ILE A 83 4.40 -1.00 14.67
CA ILE A 83 4.82 -1.03 13.26
C ILE A 83 3.91 -0.15 12.39
N LEU A 84 2.59 -0.21 12.60
CA LEU A 84 1.63 0.62 11.88
C LEU A 84 1.78 2.09 12.26
N GLY A 85 1.92 2.41 13.55
CA GLY A 85 2.18 3.77 14.03
C GLY A 85 3.45 4.37 13.42
N PHE A 86 4.51 3.58 13.27
CA PHE A 86 5.70 3.99 12.53
C PHE A 86 5.44 4.24 11.04
N SER A 87 4.66 3.37 10.40
CA SER A 87 4.40 3.43 8.95
C SER A 87 3.54 4.64 8.55
N PHE A 88 2.54 4.98 9.37
CA PHE A 88 1.61 6.09 9.12
C PHE A 88 2.01 7.41 9.81
N GLY A 89 2.95 7.35 10.76
CA GLY A 89 3.33 8.47 11.62
C GLY A 89 2.56 8.41 12.94
N LEU A 90 3.30 8.52 14.06
CA LEU A 90 2.83 8.31 15.45
C LEU A 90 1.71 9.24 15.94
N VAL A 91 1.14 10.07 15.07
CA VAL A 91 0.14 11.11 15.39
C VAL A 91 -1.30 10.66 15.12
N ASN A 92 -1.53 9.42 14.63
CA ASN A 92 -2.88 8.87 14.46
C ASN A 92 -3.35 7.98 15.63
N ILE A 93 -2.91 8.26 16.87
CA ILE A 93 -3.37 7.53 18.06
C ILE A 93 -4.48 8.34 18.76
N SER A 94 -5.41 8.92 17.98
CA SER A 94 -6.73 9.27 18.51
C SER A 94 -7.70 8.11 18.19
N PRO A 95 -8.48 7.61 19.17
CA PRO A 95 -9.57 6.66 18.94
C PRO A 95 -10.60 7.11 17.88
N ASP A 96 -10.59 8.40 17.54
CA ASP A 96 -11.62 9.04 16.72
C ASP A 96 -11.22 9.16 15.23
N ASP A 97 -9.95 8.85 14.87
CA ASP A 97 -9.46 8.98 13.51
C ASP A 97 -10.11 7.94 12.57
N TRP A 98 -10.54 8.42 11.40
CA TRP A 98 -11.22 7.64 10.34
C TRP A 98 -10.41 6.40 9.89
N THR A 99 -9.08 6.44 10.02
CA THR A 99 -8.15 5.33 9.74
C THR A 99 -8.20 4.21 10.79
N PHE A 100 -8.55 4.50 12.05
CA PHE A 100 -8.68 3.52 13.13
C PHE A 100 -9.92 2.64 12.93
N LYS A 101 -11.02 3.20 12.40
CA LYS A 101 -12.28 2.49 12.11
C LYS A 101 -12.16 1.48 10.95
N GLU A 102 -11.45 1.84 9.87
CA GLU A 102 -11.16 0.92 8.76
C GLU A 102 -10.24 -0.25 9.20
N LEU A 103 -9.29 0.01 10.09
CA LEU A 103 -8.37 -1.00 10.62
C LEU A 103 -9.08 -2.04 11.52
N HIS A 104 -10.08 -1.60 12.29
CA HIS A 104 -10.92 -2.47 13.13
C HIS A 104 -11.76 -3.47 12.30
N ILE A 105 -12.17 -3.06 11.09
CA ILE A 105 -12.94 -3.89 10.15
C ILE A 105 -12.03 -4.89 9.41
N SER A 106 -10.76 -4.54 9.18
CA SER A 106 -9.79 -5.42 8.49
C SER A 106 -9.15 -6.50 9.39
N PHE A 107 -9.06 -6.29 10.71
CA PHE A 107 -8.29 -7.17 11.60
C PHE A 107 -9.07 -7.87 12.73
N GLY A 108 -10.39 -7.68 12.84
CA GLY A 108 -11.24 -8.44 13.77
C GLY A 108 -10.95 -8.15 15.24
N CYS A 109 -11.81 -7.36 15.89
CA CYS A 109 -11.70 -7.10 17.32
C CYS A 109 -12.19 -8.30 18.16
N PRO A 110 -11.44 -8.75 19.18
CA PRO A 110 -11.98 -9.58 20.25
C PRO A 110 -12.60 -8.68 21.33
N THR A 111 -13.93 -8.77 21.43
CA THR A 111 -14.80 -8.49 22.59
C THR A 111 -14.97 -7.04 23.08
N GLY A 112 -16.24 -6.69 23.34
CA GLY A 112 -16.76 -5.34 23.54
C GLY A 112 -16.23 -4.59 24.77
N VAL A 113 -16.12 -3.28 24.60
CA VAL A 113 -16.17 -2.28 25.68
C VAL A 113 -16.95 -1.08 25.14
N HIS A 114 -17.94 -0.65 25.92
CA HIS A 114 -18.81 0.50 25.69
C HIS A 114 -18.09 1.84 25.93
N GLU A 115 -18.59 2.88 25.27
CA GLU A 115 -18.50 4.32 25.57
C GLU A 115 -17.16 5.06 25.40
N CYS A 116 -17.18 6.12 24.57
CA CYS A 116 -16.29 7.28 24.69
C CYS A 116 -17.13 8.55 24.49
N GLU A 117 -17.37 9.27 25.59
CA GLU A 117 -17.95 10.62 25.65
C GLU A 117 -16.96 11.68 25.17
N CYS A 118 -17.51 12.71 24.52
CA CYS A 118 -16.80 13.88 23.99
C CYS A 118 -16.32 14.83 25.10
N LEU A 119 -15.11 15.40 24.97
CA LEU A 119 -14.73 16.63 25.68
C LEU A 119 -13.87 17.56 24.80
N GLY A 120 -14.30 18.83 24.74
CA GLY A 120 -13.41 19.98 24.91
C GLY A 120 -12.79 20.60 23.66
N ASN A 121 -13.50 21.59 23.11
CA ASN A 121 -13.04 22.53 22.09
C ASN A 121 -12.11 23.58 22.73
N ASP A 122 -10.82 23.67 22.31
CA ASP A 122 -10.02 24.93 22.17
C ASP A 122 -8.49 24.73 22.05
N ASP A 123 -7.93 23.51 22.18
CA ASP A 123 -6.49 23.24 21.98
C ASP A 123 -6.09 22.80 20.54
N SER A 124 -7.07 22.70 19.64
CA SER A 124 -6.91 22.12 18.30
C SER A 124 -5.95 22.89 17.40
N TYR A 125 -5.85 24.22 17.55
CA TYR A 125 -5.16 25.07 16.58
C TYR A 125 -3.63 25.10 16.75
N PHE A 126 -3.11 24.95 17.98
CA PHE A 126 -1.67 24.92 18.23
C PHE A 126 -1.04 23.57 17.81
N PHE A 127 -1.76 22.47 18.04
CA PHE A 127 -1.32 21.12 17.64
C PHE A 127 -1.38 20.93 16.11
N LEU A 128 -2.39 21.48 15.42
CA LEU A 128 -2.53 21.43 13.96
C LEU A 128 -1.44 22.19 13.18
N ARG A 129 -0.72 23.13 13.81
CA ARG A 129 0.41 23.82 13.15
C ARG A 129 1.75 23.11 13.36
N SER A 130 1.92 22.39 14.47
CA SER A 130 3.10 21.55 14.71
C SER A 130 3.07 20.24 13.89
N ASN A 131 1.87 19.68 13.66
CA ASN A 131 1.72 18.37 12.99
C ASN A 131 1.83 18.36 11.47
N ARG A 132 1.69 19.50 10.78
CA ARG A 132 1.72 19.52 9.30
C ARG A 132 3.06 19.05 8.74
N ASN A 133 4.16 19.35 9.42
CA ASN A 133 5.49 18.91 9.00
C ASN A 133 5.74 17.43 9.33
N MET A 134 5.21 16.91 10.45
CA MET A 134 5.37 15.48 10.80
C MET A 134 4.60 14.57 9.82
N HIS A 135 3.41 14.99 9.35
CA HIS A 135 2.68 14.25 8.31
C HIS A 135 3.47 14.16 6.99
N VAL A 136 4.26 15.18 6.64
CA VAL A 136 5.12 15.17 5.43
C VAL A 136 6.21 14.08 5.51
N TYR A 137 6.65 13.70 6.71
CA TYR A 137 7.71 12.69 6.93
C TYR A 137 7.20 11.27 7.21
N SER A 138 5.89 11.03 7.15
CA SER A 138 5.35 9.67 7.22
C SER A 138 5.95 8.79 6.10
N ILE A 139 6.35 7.56 6.42
CA ILE A 139 6.92 6.63 5.44
C ILE A 139 5.91 6.36 4.34
N TYR A 140 4.63 6.23 4.69
CA TYR A 140 3.56 6.09 3.72
C TYR A 140 3.54 7.25 2.69
N ASN A 141 3.61 8.49 3.17
CA ASN A 141 3.64 9.66 2.28
C ASN A 141 4.92 9.71 1.43
N THR A 142 6.06 9.33 2.01
CA THR A 142 7.33 9.20 1.26
C THR A 142 7.19 8.20 0.11
N VAL A 143 6.52 7.06 0.33
CA VAL A 143 6.26 6.03 -0.69
C VAL A 143 5.36 6.58 -1.80
N VAL A 144 4.27 7.25 -1.45
CA VAL A 144 3.31 7.81 -2.42
C VAL A 144 3.99 8.88 -3.28
N VAL A 145 4.69 9.82 -2.66
CA VAL A 145 5.39 10.90 -3.37
C VAL A 145 6.49 10.33 -4.26
N ASN A 146 7.29 9.39 -3.75
CA ASN A 146 8.37 8.78 -4.54
C ASN A 146 7.83 8.04 -5.76
N ARG A 147 6.75 7.27 -5.61
CA ARG A 147 6.07 6.59 -6.72
C ARG A 147 5.68 7.57 -7.83
N VAL A 148 5.01 8.66 -7.47
CA VAL A 148 4.55 9.68 -8.43
C VAL A 148 5.75 10.35 -9.11
N ARG A 149 6.79 10.71 -8.34
CA ARG A 149 8.01 11.32 -8.88
C ARG A 149 8.71 10.40 -9.88
N VAL A 150 8.92 9.13 -9.53
CA VAL A 150 9.55 8.15 -10.43
C VAL A 150 8.72 7.96 -11.70
N ALA A 151 7.39 7.85 -11.58
CA ALA A 151 6.51 7.73 -12.74
C ALA A 151 6.59 8.95 -13.67
N ASN A 152 6.60 10.16 -13.10
CA ASN A 152 6.69 11.41 -13.87
C ASN A 152 8.04 11.57 -14.57
N GLU A 153 9.15 11.31 -13.88
CA GLU A 153 10.49 11.38 -14.45
C GLU A 153 10.68 10.36 -15.59
N LEU A 154 10.19 9.12 -15.41
CA LEU A 154 10.21 8.11 -16.47
C LEU A 154 9.32 8.50 -17.65
N GLY A 155 8.13 9.04 -17.40
CA GLY A 155 7.21 9.53 -18.42
C GLY A 155 7.77 10.72 -19.21
N ALA A 156 8.62 11.54 -18.59
CA ALA A 156 9.36 12.63 -19.24
C ALA A 156 10.62 12.16 -19.98
N GLY A 157 10.93 10.86 -19.98
CA GLY A 157 12.15 10.33 -20.59
C GLY A 157 13.43 10.57 -19.77
N ASN A 158 13.33 10.98 -18.52
CA ASN A 158 14.45 11.32 -17.65
C ASN A 158 14.83 10.16 -16.70
N GLY A 159 15.53 9.15 -17.23
CA GLY A 159 15.99 8.00 -16.44
C GLY A 159 16.90 8.38 -15.27
N LYS A 160 17.83 9.32 -15.47
CA LYS A 160 18.69 9.87 -14.42
C LYS A 160 17.90 10.52 -13.27
N GLY A 161 16.85 11.29 -13.59
CA GLY A 161 15.96 11.90 -12.62
C GLY A 161 15.25 10.85 -11.76
N ALA A 162 14.68 9.82 -12.39
CA ALA A 162 14.04 8.70 -11.70
C ALA A 162 15.00 7.95 -10.76
N LYS A 163 16.24 7.70 -11.21
CA LYS A 163 17.29 7.07 -10.40
C LYS A 163 17.69 7.93 -9.20
N PHE A 164 17.81 9.24 -9.40
CA PHE A 164 18.14 10.18 -8.33
C PHE A 164 17.03 10.25 -7.28
N ALA A 165 15.77 10.38 -7.71
CA ALA A 165 14.61 10.38 -6.81
C ALA A 165 14.57 9.09 -5.96
N THR A 166 14.78 7.94 -6.60
CA THR A 166 14.85 6.64 -5.92
C THR A 166 15.94 6.60 -4.85
N LYS A 167 17.17 7.02 -5.17
CA LYS A 167 18.29 7.03 -4.21
C LYS A 167 18.03 7.93 -3.02
N VAL A 168 17.51 9.13 -3.25
CA VAL A 168 17.19 10.10 -2.19
C VAL A 168 16.11 9.54 -1.25
N SER A 169 15.03 9.01 -1.81
CA SER A 169 13.94 8.46 -1.00
C SER A 169 14.36 7.24 -0.18
N VAL A 170 15.15 6.32 -0.76
CA VAL A 170 15.68 5.16 -0.02
C VAL A 170 16.62 5.62 1.10
N GLY A 171 17.51 6.59 0.85
CA GLY A 171 18.41 7.12 1.87
C GLY A 171 17.66 7.78 3.03
N GLN A 172 16.64 8.59 2.73
CA GLN A 172 15.80 9.24 3.75
C GLN A 172 15.07 8.20 4.61
N SER A 173 14.42 7.22 3.99
CA SER A 173 13.68 6.19 4.72
C SER A 173 14.58 5.25 5.52
N LEU A 174 15.79 4.97 5.04
CA LEU A 174 16.80 4.24 5.81
C LEU A 174 17.23 5.05 7.05
N SER A 175 17.43 6.35 6.90
CA SER A 175 17.84 7.24 8.00
C SER A 175 16.76 7.29 9.10
N ILE A 176 15.49 7.40 8.70
CA ILE A 176 14.34 7.35 9.62
C ILE A 176 14.25 5.97 10.28
N GLY A 177 14.37 4.88 9.50
CA GLY A 177 14.32 3.51 10.03
C GLY A 177 15.41 3.21 11.06
N ILE A 178 16.65 3.67 10.82
CA ILE A 178 17.76 3.53 11.76
C ILE A 178 17.47 4.31 13.05
N LEU A 179 17.00 5.55 12.95
CA LEU A 179 16.68 6.38 14.11
C LEU A 179 15.64 5.70 15.01
N PHE A 180 14.52 5.24 14.43
CA PHE A 180 13.47 4.56 15.20
C PHE A 180 13.91 3.20 15.74
N SER A 181 14.71 2.44 14.98
CA SER A 181 15.27 1.17 15.45
C SER A 181 16.18 1.36 16.66
N LEU A 182 17.02 2.40 16.65
CA LEU A 182 17.87 2.75 17.80
C LEU A 182 17.04 3.14 19.02
N LEU A 183 15.98 3.94 18.84
CA LEU A 183 15.08 4.31 19.95
C LEU A 183 14.40 3.09 20.59
N ILE A 184 13.95 2.13 19.77
CA ILE A 184 13.32 0.89 20.26
C ILE A 184 14.30 0.03 21.06
N ILE A 185 15.56 -0.05 20.62
CA ILE A 185 16.60 -0.80 21.32
C ILE A 185 16.98 -0.11 22.64
N LEU A 186 17.03 1.22 22.67
CA LEU A 186 17.42 2.00 23.86
C LEU A 186 16.30 2.06 24.92
N PHE A 187 15.03 2.10 24.52
CA PHE A 187 13.90 2.30 25.43
C PHE A 187 12.79 1.24 25.32
N PRO A 188 13.10 -0.07 25.26
CA PRO A 188 12.11 -1.11 24.99
C PRO A 188 10.99 -1.15 26.04
N HIS A 189 11.34 -0.96 27.31
CA HIS A 189 10.39 -0.97 28.42
C HIS A 189 9.42 0.22 28.38
N LYS A 190 9.92 1.41 28.00
CA LYS A 190 9.06 2.61 27.91
C LYS A 190 8.06 2.50 26.77
N ILE A 191 8.48 1.94 25.63
CA ILE A 191 7.57 1.70 24.49
C ILE A 191 6.46 0.74 24.90
N ALA A 192 6.78 -0.36 25.58
CA ALA A 192 5.77 -1.34 26.00
C ALA A 192 4.74 -0.76 26.99
N MET A 193 5.19 0.09 27.93
CA MET A 193 4.30 0.74 28.92
C MET A 193 3.28 1.71 28.30
N ILE A 194 3.52 2.20 27.08
CA ILE A 194 2.55 3.06 26.37
C ILE A 194 1.31 2.25 25.96
N PHE A 195 1.46 0.94 25.71
CA PHE A 195 0.39 0.10 25.15
C PHE A 195 -0.22 -0.88 26.16
N SER A 196 0.47 -1.20 27.27
CA SER A 196 -0.04 -2.15 28.26
C SER A 196 0.47 -1.85 29.66
N SER A 197 -0.38 -2.09 30.66
CA SER A 197 -0.04 -2.05 32.08
C SER A 197 0.29 -3.44 32.66
N SER A 198 0.12 -4.52 31.87
CA SER A 198 0.38 -5.88 32.31
C SER A 198 1.88 -6.19 32.32
N HIS A 199 2.41 -6.63 33.47
CA HIS A 199 3.82 -6.96 33.62
C HIS A 199 4.28 -8.08 32.67
N ASP A 200 3.43 -9.09 32.46
CA ASP A 200 3.76 -10.23 31.59
C ASP A 200 3.88 -9.79 30.12
N VAL A 201 2.97 -8.92 29.66
CA VAL A 201 2.97 -8.37 28.30
C VAL A 201 4.17 -7.44 28.09
N ILE A 202 4.45 -6.56 29.06
CA ILE A 202 5.60 -5.65 28.99
C ILE A 202 6.91 -6.45 28.89
N GLN A 203 7.06 -7.51 29.70
CA GLN A 203 8.28 -8.33 29.68
C GLN A 203 8.42 -9.11 28.36
N ALA A 204 7.30 -9.60 27.81
CA ALA A 204 7.27 -10.27 26.52
C ALA A 204 7.68 -9.32 25.37
N VAL A 205 7.12 -8.11 25.31
CA VAL A 205 7.51 -7.07 24.33
C VAL A 205 8.99 -6.69 24.49
N GLY A 206 9.48 -6.55 25.72
CA GLY A 206 10.90 -6.29 26.00
C GLY A 206 11.82 -7.36 25.40
N LYS A 207 11.48 -8.64 25.54
CA LYS A 207 12.21 -9.79 24.95
C LYS A 207 12.12 -9.85 23.42
N LEU A 208 11.21 -9.10 22.80
CA LEU A 208 11.00 -9.06 21.35
C LEU A 208 11.48 -7.75 20.71
N SER A 209 11.91 -6.77 21.51
CA SER A 209 12.33 -5.44 21.07
C SER A 209 13.40 -5.43 19.98
N TYR A 210 14.35 -6.37 20.03
CA TYR A 210 15.39 -6.49 18.98
C TYR A 210 14.81 -6.97 17.63
N LEU A 211 13.84 -7.88 17.65
CA LEU A 211 13.10 -8.31 16.44
C LEU A 211 12.23 -7.17 15.92
N LEU A 212 11.61 -6.41 16.82
CA LEU A 212 10.85 -5.22 16.48
C LEU A 212 11.71 -4.17 15.77
N ALA A 213 12.88 -3.84 16.34
CA ALA A 213 13.82 -2.90 15.73
C ALA A 213 14.23 -3.36 14.32
N LEU A 214 14.56 -4.64 14.14
CA LEU A 214 14.91 -5.18 12.83
C LEU A 214 13.72 -5.10 11.85
N THR A 215 12.51 -5.39 12.33
CA THR A 215 11.28 -5.29 11.52
C THR A 215 11.01 -3.86 11.07
N ILE A 216 11.21 -2.87 11.94
CA ILE A 216 11.06 -1.44 11.63
C ILE A 216 12.07 -1.00 10.57
N LEU A 217 13.31 -1.48 10.67
CA LEU A 217 14.34 -1.20 9.65
C LEU A 217 13.95 -1.74 8.27
N PHE A 218 13.49 -2.99 8.19
CA PHE A 218 13.05 -3.56 6.91
C PHE A 218 11.77 -2.89 6.38
N ASN A 219 10.81 -2.61 7.26
CA ASN A 219 9.57 -1.92 6.91
C ASN A 219 9.79 -0.45 6.53
N SER A 220 10.95 0.16 6.81
CA SER A 220 11.26 1.49 6.31
C SER A 220 11.72 1.48 4.85
N VAL A 221 12.42 0.43 4.42
CA VAL A 221 13.01 0.32 3.07
C VAL A 221 12.08 -0.38 2.08
N GLN A 222 11.45 -1.48 2.50
CA GLN A 222 10.64 -2.35 1.65
C GLN A 222 9.48 -1.62 0.94
N PRO A 223 8.70 -0.75 1.62
CA PRO A 223 7.60 -0.04 0.98
C PRO A 223 8.09 0.98 -0.05
N VAL A 224 9.25 1.59 0.17
CA VAL A 224 9.83 2.59 -0.74
C VAL A 224 10.27 1.92 -2.02
N LEU A 225 10.99 0.80 -1.93
CA LEU A 225 11.37 0.01 -3.10
C LEU A 225 10.14 -0.51 -3.86
N SER A 226 9.11 -0.95 -3.13
CA SER A 226 7.83 -1.36 -3.74
C SER A 226 7.14 -0.18 -4.43
N GLY A 227 7.19 1.01 -3.85
CA GLY A 227 6.69 2.26 -4.45
C GLY A 227 7.39 2.61 -5.76
N VAL A 228 8.72 2.50 -5.79
CA VAL A 228 9.55 2.72 -6.98
C VAL A 228 9.20 1.72 -8.08
N ALA A 229 9.10 0.44 -7.72
CA ALA A 229 8.77 -0.62 -8.66
C ALA A 229 7.39 -0.39 -9.30
N VAL A 230 6.38 0.00 -8.50
CA VAL A 230 5.07 0.33 -9.08
C VAL A 230 5.11 1.63 -9.89
N GLY A 231 5.83 2.67 -9.45
CA GLY A 231 6.04 3.89 -10.24
C GLY A 231 6.72 3.63 -11.59
N SER A 232 7.54 2.58 -11.66
CA SER A 232 8.19 2.10 -12.89
C SER A 232 7.33 1.12 -13.70
N GLY A 233 6.15 0.73 -13.21
CA GLY A 233 5.24 -0.21 -13.86
C GLY A 233 5.59 -1.69 -13.68
N TRP A 234 6.42 -2.03 -12.68
CA TRP A 234 6.85 -3.41 -12.39
C TRP A 234 5.96 -4.14 -11.36
N GLN A 235 4.73 -3.65 -11.13
CA GLN A 235 3.84 -4.21 -10.10
C GLN A 235 3.60 -5.73 -10.23
N SER A 236 3.61 -6.28 -11.44
CA SER A 236 3.47 -7.72 -11.67
C SER A 236 4.65 -8.52 -11.15
N TRP A 237 5.88 -8.05 -11.39
CA TRP A 237 7.09 -8.67 -10.85
C TRP A 237 7.10 -8.65 -9.33
N VAL A 238 6.69 -7.53 -8.73
CA VAL A 238 6.58 -7.41 -7.27
C VAL A 238 5.58 -8.44 -6.71
N ALA A 239 4.43 -8.63 -7.35
CA ALA A 239 3.44 -9.61 -6.92
C ALA A 239 4.01 -11.04 -6.91
N TYR A 240 4.71 -11.44 -7.97
CA TYR A 240 5.35 -12.77 -8.03
C TYR A 240 6.43 -12.96 -6.96
N ILE A 241 7.28 -11.93 -6.76
CA ILE A 241 8.31 -11.96 -5.72
C ILE A 241 7.68 -12.09 -4.33
N ASN A 242 6.59 -11.37 -4.05
CA ASN A 242 5.88 -11.44 -2.77
C ASN A 242 5.33 -12.84 -2.51
N ILE A 243 4.70 -13.47 -3.51
CA ILE A 243 4.17 -14.83 -3.37
C ILE A 243 5.31 -15.80 -3.03
N GLY A 244 6.42 -15.74 -3.77
CA GLY A 244 7.57 -16.61 -3.53
C GLY A 244 8.19 -16.39 -2.15
N CYS A 245 8.49 -15.14 -1.79
CA CYS A 245 9.21 -14.83 -0.56
C CYS A 245 8.35 -15.07 0.69
N TYR A 246 7.05 -14.77 0.65
CA TYR A 246 6.19 -14.91 1.83
C TYR A 246 5.72 -16.35 2.02
N TYR A 247 5.27 -17.02 0.96
CA TYR A 247 4.63 -18.34 1.10
C TYR A 247 5.60 -19.51 0.89
N LEU A 248 6.60 -19.39 0.00
CA LEU A 248 7.55 -20.48 -0.24
C LEU A 248 8.76 -20.44 0.69
N ILE A 249 9.08 -19.27 1.23
CA ILE A 249 10.27 -19.08 2.08
C ILE A 249 9.86 -18.66 3.50
N GLY A 250 9.17 -17.52 3.65
CA GLY A 250 8.87 -16.92 4.95
C GLY A 250 8.05 -17.82 5.88
N ILE A 251 6.89 -18.31 5.41
CA ILE A 251 6.04 -19.20 6.21
C ILE A 251 6.75 -20.52 6.56
N PRO A 252 7.36 -21.27 5.62
CA PRO A 252 8.08 -22.49 5.96
C PRO A 252 9.22 -22.28 6.95
N VAL A 253 10.03 -21.22 6.77
CA VAL A 253 11.11 -20.88 7.72
C VAL A 253 10.55 -20.51 9.09
N GLY A 254 9.45 -19.74 9.14
CA GLY A 254 8.80 -19.36 10.39
C GLY A 254 8.23 -20.56 11.15
N LEU A 255 7.56 -21.48 10.45
CA LEU A 255 7.05 -22.72 11.04
C LEU A 255 8.19 -23.64 11.49
N PHE A 256 9.25 -23.74 10.70
CA PHE A 256 10.44 -24.53 11.03
C PHE A 256 11.13 -23.98 12.28
N LEU A 257 11.41 -22.67 12.35
CA LEU A 257 12.02 -22.04 13.52
C LEU A 257 11.10 -22.05 14.75
N GLY A 258 9.80 -21.83 14.56
CA GLY A 258 8.82 -21.81 15.65
C GLY A 258 8.62 -23.18 16.29
N ARG A 259 8.48 -24.24 15.46
CA ARG A 259 8.09 -25.58 15.92
C ARG A 259 9.27 -26.53 16.11
N PHE A 260 10.27 -26.50 15.23
CA PHE A 260 11.39 -27.44 15.30
C PHE A 260 12.43 -27.02 16.35
N PHE A 261 12.76 -25.72 16.39
CA PHE A 261 13.71 -25.18 17.38
C PHE A 261 13.05 -24.71 18.69
N ASN A 262 11.72 -24.88 18.82
CA ASN A 262 10.93 -24.42 19.97
C ASN A 262 11.15 -22.92 20.31
N PHE A 263 11.48 -22.09 19.32
CA PHE A 263 11.61 -20.64 19.53
C PHE A 263 10.26 -19.93 19.67
N GLY A 264 9.13 -20.64 19.54
CA GLY A 264 7.79 -20.09 19.69
C GLY A 264 7.60 -18.86 18.81
N VAL A 265 7.05 -17.79 19.39
CA VAL A 265 6.79 -16.50 18.71
C VAL A 265 8.02 -15.93 18.02
N LYS A 266 9.21 -16.03 18.64
CA LYS A 266 10.46 -15.52 18.07
C LYS A 266 10.82 -16.23 16.77
N GLY A 267 10.51 -17.52 16.66
CA GLY A 267 10.76 -18.32 15.47
C GLY A 267 9.88 -17.91 14.29
N ILE A 268 8.56 -17.76 14.51
CA ILE A 268 7.65 -17.33 13.44
C ILE A 268 7.96 -15.91 12.99
N TRP A 269 8.19 -15.01 13.96
CA TRP A 269 8.55 -13.63 13.64
C TRP A 269 9.90 -13.57 12.91
N GLY A 270 10.87 -14.39 13.30
CA GLY A 270 12.13 -14.55 12.57
C GLY A 270 11.90 -14.97 11.11
N GLY A 271 11.00 -15.92 10.86
CA GLY A 271 10.59 -16.31 9.50
C GLY A 271 9.91 -15.19 8.73
N MET A 272 9.08 -14.38 9.40
CA MET A 272 8.46 -13.19 8.79
C MET A 272 9.53 -12.19 8.33
N ILE A 273 10.46 -11.85 9.22
CA ILE A 273 11.57 -10.94 8.92
C ILE A 273 12.43 -11.51 7.79
N PHE A 274 12.71 -12.82 7.81
CA PHE A 274 13.51 -13.47 6.77
C PHE A 274 12.84 -13.38 5.40
N GLY A 275 11.54 -13.69 5.29
CA GLY A 275 10.79 -13.56 4.05
C GLY A 275 10.81 -12.12 3.52
N THR A 276 10.57 -11.14 4.39
CA THR A 276 10.64 -9.71 4.04
C THR A 276 12.06 -9.28 3.65
N ALA A 277 13.10 -9.81 4.31
CA ALA A 277 14.49 -9.52 4.00
C ALA A 277 14.85 -10.04 2.60
N VAL A 278 14.53 -11.29 2.28
CA VAL A 278 14.75 -11.88 0.95
C VAL A 278 14.02 -11.07 -0.12
N GLN A 279 12.75 -10.74 0.10
CA GLN A 279 11.96 -9.92 -0.81
C GLN A 279 12.61 -8.53 -1.03
N THR A 280 13.04 -7.88 0.05
CA THR A 280 13.68 -6.56 0.01
C THR A 280 15.02 -6.61 -0.72
N THR A 281 15.81 -7.65 -0.51
CA THR A 281 17.09 -7.86 -1.20
C THR A 281 16.87 -8.06 -2.69
N ILE A 282 15.94 -8.92 -3.10
CA ILE A 282 15.63 -9.15 -4.53
C ILE A 282 15.18 -7.84 -5.18
N LEU A 283 14.25 -7.11 -4.55
CA LEU A 283 13.75 -5.86 -5.09
C LEU A 283 14.83 -4.78 -5.14
N GLY A 284 15.70 -4.72 -4.13
CA GLY A 284 16.86 -3.84 -4.10
C GLY A 284 17.84 -4.13 -5.23
N VAL A 285 18.16 -5.41 -5.46
CA VAL A 285 19.04 -5.84 -6.57
C VAL A 285 18.45 -5.47 -7.92
N ILE A 286 17.16 -5.75 -8.16
CA ILE A 286 16.46 -5.35 -9.40
C ILE A 286 16.54 -3.83 -9.58
N THR A 287 16.31 -3.05 -8.52
CA THR A 287 16.35 -1.59 -8.57
C THR A 287 17.75 -1.04 -8.85
N ILE A 288 18.79 -1.64 -8.27
CA ILE A 288 20.20 -1.23 -8.46
C ILE A 288 20.68 -1.58 -9.88
N LEU A 289 20.35 -2.77 -10.37
CA LEU A 289 20.74 -3.28 -11.68
C LEU A 289 19.87 -2.73 -12.83
N CYS A 290 18.83 -1.98 -12.51
CA CYS A 290 17.95 -1.38 -13.50
C CYS A 290 18.69 -0.38 -14.40
N ASP A 291 18.50 -0.57 -15.71
CA ASP A 291 18.85 0.42 -16.71
C ASP A 291 17.72 1.47 -16.81
N TRP A 292 17.85 2.51 -16.00
CA TRP A 292 16.86 3.58 -15.88
C TRP A 292 16.58 4.32 -17.18
N GLU A 293 17.54 4.37 -18.11
CA GLU A 293 17.34 4.99 -19.43
C GLU A 293 16.45 4.11 -20.31
N LYS A 294 16.67 2.79 -20.30
CA LYS A 294 15.78 1.85 -21.01
C LYS A 294 14.37 1.88 -20.46
N GLU A 295 14.20 2.00 -19.14
CA GLU A 295 12.87 2.10 -18.55
C GLU A 295 12.17 3.42 -18.89
N ALA A 296 12.92 4.53 -18.95
CA ALA A 296 12.38 5.80 -19.40
C ALA A 296 11.92 5.73 -20.87
N GLN A 297 12.70 5.10 -21.75
CA GLN A 297 12.31 4.85 -23.14
C GLN A 297 11.04 4.01 -23.24
N LYS A 298 10.93 2.92 -22.46
CA LYS A 298 9.71 2.09 -22.40
C LYS A 298 8.50 2.89 -21.92
N ALA A 299 8.67 3.76 -20.93
CA ALA A 299 7.59 4.60 -20.41
C ALA A 299 7.11 5.62 -21.46
N VAL A 300 8.03 6.32 -22.13
CA VAL A 300 7.70 7.25 -23.22
C VAL A 300 6.99 6.55 -24.38
N LEU A 301 7.47 5.37 -24.78
CA LEU A 301 6.82 4.57 -25.83
C LEU A 301 5.40 4.15 -25.43
N ARG A 302 5.19 3.78 -24.15
CA ARG A 302 3.87 3.43 -23.62
C ARG A 302 2.90 4.61 -23.71
N VAL A 303 3.35 5.82 -23.36
CA VAL A 303 2.55 7.05 -23.48
C VAL A 303 2.23 7.32 -24.95
N LYS A 304 3.21 7.23 -25.85
CA LYS A 304 3.00 7.46 -27.29
C LYS A 304 1.96 6.49 -27.89
N HIS A 305 2.00 5.22 -27.51
CA HIS A 305 1.01 4.24 -27.94
C HIS A 305 -0.38 4.57 -27.38
N LEU A 306 -0.48 5.12 -26.16
CA LEU A 306 -1.76 5.55 -25.58
C LEU A 306 -2.32 6.82 -26.24
N SER A 307 -1.45 7.68 -26.78
CA SER A 307 -1.84 8.91 -27.49
C SER A 307 -2.11 8.71 -28.98
N SER A 308 -1.77 7.55 -29.54
CA SER A 308 -2.08 7.23 -30.94
C SER A 308 -3.57 6.86 -31.00
N PRO A 309 -4.39 7.53 -31.84
CA PRO A 309 -5.79 7.14 -32.00
C PRO A 309 -5.85 5.67 -32.41
N ASN A 310 -6.71 4.91 -31.75
CA ASN A 310 -6.97 3.55 -32.17
C ASN A 310 -7.60 3.66 -33.57
N PRO A 311 -7.19 2.90 -34.61
CA PRO A 311 -7.84 2.97 -35.92
C PRO A 311 -9.35 2.66 -35.87
N ASP A 312 -9.82 2.03 -34.79
CA ASP A 312 -11.25 1.83 -34.50
C ASP A 312 -11.97 3.11 -34.00
N ASP A 313 -11.23 4.13 -33.52
CA ASP A 313 -11.75 5.44 -33.13
C ASP A 313 -11.86 6.40 -34.33
N ASP A 314 -11.03 6.22 -35.37
CA ASP A 314 -11.02 7.06 -36.57
C ASP A 314 -12.23 6.80 -37.49
N HIS A 315 -12.76 5.56 -37.53
CA HIS A 315 -14.00 5.27 -38.25
C HIS A 315 -15.22 6.00 -37.66
N LEU A 316 -15.16 6.48 -36.42
CA LEU A 316 -16.23 7.22 -35.74
C LEU A 316 -16.10 8.74 -35.87
N MET A 317 -14.99 9.25 -36.43
CA MET A 317 -14.77 10.68 -36.65
C MET A 317 -15.04 11.11 -38.09
N VAL A 318 -15.15 10.16 -39.03
CA VAL A 318 -15.27 10.42 -40.47
C VAL A 318 -16.69 10.19 -41.01
N GLU A 319 -17.60 9.55 -40.25
CA GLU A 319 -19.03 9.41 -40.60
C GLU A 319 -19.93 10.37 -39.78
N ASN A 320 -19.63 11.68 -39.83
CA ASN A 320 -20.56 12.75 -39.43
C ASN A 320 -20.80 13.69 -40.62
#